data_AF-A0A9D5HXB4-F1
#
_entry.id   AF-A0A9D5HXB4-F1
#
_cell.length_a   1.000
_cell.length_b   1.000
_cell.length_c   1.000
_cell.angle_alpha   90.00
_cell.angle_beta   90.00
_cell.angle_gamma   90.00
#
_symmetry.space_group_name_H-M   'P 1'
#
loop_
_entity.id
_entity.type
_entity.pdbx_description
1 polymer ?
#
loop_
_entity_poly.entity_id
_entity_poly.type
_entity_poly.pdbx_seq_one_letter_code
_entity_poly.pdbx_strand_id
1 'polypeptide(L)'
;MSVGSRKVIGIFLIVLFWLLHTTPFNGVNGEELGSIKGGGPNASSDTKSSLRETNRDANSEDAPRASTSRDNNDNTPESSESGSSSESGSSSESGSSSGSSSSSSSSGESSSDEETPTTSLEGGKRKRKASPGEKPSKRAKRVSKKKGPSRRIILLRMFVKENHLPMLLAEAELKLFKSESLLLSDYWLSRNKLESEKEFVQTIIKAILGVDVAQTKWSSMELVNSYFRYMNQIKKSLVPNYDGHRKSIFDQFSMYRMIIHKIGCRAVQLSFIILFLVFKDNDFLFLNSVVFCLLLCSFTELEDIEFRESFGMVLKNQHNLGAKIAAIGGSGISSFLSNIQRFFKEFSGHKITGVDRYQRITFPINFNGVNIADFGLNFCLVLLELHILNDLQLDEMRTFLFFAARLSSPAQVLLANDIFKLVRASAQSTTDVVATILFDNNAFARIQRNVMEMHNLDLRNMKDRFDSCIKMNDNFAELVGIRRYTDIQERSFTKTPTHKEIQLRAKYSFL
;
A
#
# COMPACT_ATOMS: atom_id res chain seq x y z
N MET A 1 46.78 -14.81 -6.06
CA MET A 1 45.83 -14.42 -7.13
C MET A 1 46.62 -14.01 -8.36
N SER A 2 46.37 -14.68 -9.49
CA SER A 2 47.13 -14.52 -10.72
C SER A 2 47.03 -13.11 -11.30
N VAL A 3 48.16 -12.59 -11.80
CA VAL A 3 48.29 -11.28 -12.46
C VAL A 3 47.35 -11.14 -13.68
N GLY A 4 46.90 -12.26 -14.26
CA GLY A 4 45.92 -12.27 -15.36
C GLY A 4 44.52 -11.77 -14.97
N SER A 5 44.07 -12.02 -13.73
CA SER A 5 42.70 -11.67 -13.31
C SER A 5 42.50 -10.17 -13.08
N ARG A 6 43.58 -9.42 -12.80
CA ARG A 6 43.50 -7.96 -12.57
C ARG A 6 43.30 -7.17 -13.87
N LYS A 7 43.86 -7.65 -14.99
CA LYS A 7 43.70 -6.98 -16.30
C LYS A 7 42.30 -7.17 -16.89
N VAL A 8 41.68 -8.33 -16.66
CA VAL A 8 40.31 -8.60 -17.13
C VAL A 8 39.28 -7.75 -16.39
N ILE A 9 39.44 -7.57 -15.07
CA ILE A 9 38.57 -6.71 -14.26
C ILE A 9 38.71 -5.23 -14.67
N GLY A 10 39.94 -4.78 -14.96
CA GLY A 10 40.18 -3.40 -15.43
C GLY A 10 39.49 -3.10 -16.76
N ILE A 11 39.58 -4.02 -17.74
CA ILE A 11 38.93 -3.85 -19.04
C ILE A 11 37.39 -3.88 -18.89
N PHE A 12 36.87 -4.76 -18.03
CA PHE A 12 35.43 -4.86 -17.79
C PHE A 12 34.86 -3.57 -17.16
N LEU A 13 35.58 -2.96 -16.22
CA LEU A 13 35.18 -1.70 -15.59
C LEU A 13 35.26 -0.51 -16.55
N ILE A 14 36.26 -0.48 -17.44
CA ILE A 14 36.38 0.58 -18.46
C ILE A 14 35.24 0.49 -19.48
N VAL A 15 34.88 -0.72 -19.92
CA VAL A 15 33.75 -0.94 -20.84
C VAL A 15 32.41 -0.58 -20.18
N LEU A 16 32.24 -0.93 -18.91
CA LEU A 16 31.04 -0.57 -18.14
C LEU A 16 30.93 0.95 -17.96
N PHE A 17 32.04 1.62 -17.67
CA PHE A 17 32.11 3.08 -17.55
C PHE A 17 31.82 3.78 -18.88
N TRP A 18 32.31 3.23 -20.00
CA TRP A 18 32.04 3.75 -21.34
C TRP A 18 30.56 3.57 -21.74
N LEU A 19 29.94 2.43 -21.41
CA LEU A 19 28.51 2.18 -21.64
C LEU A 19 27.59 3.10 -20.82
N LEU A 20 28.00 3.44 -19.60
CA LEU A 20 27.25 4.35 -18.73
C LEU A 20 27.35 5.82 -19.17
N HIS A 21 28.39 6.20 -19.90
CA HIS A 21 28.63 7.59 -20.31
C HIS A 21 28.34 7.91 -21.80
N THR A 22 28.04 6.92 -22.64
CA THR A 22 27.80 7.12 -24.08
C THR A 22 26.32 7.09 -24.50
N THR A 23 25.38 7.07 -23.55
CA THR A 23 23.95 7.18 -23.87
C THR A 23 23.41 8.57 -23.51
N PRO A 24 23.43 9.55 -24.44
CA PRO A 24 22.60 10.74 -24.29
C PRO A 24 21.13 10.33 -24.51
N PHE A 25 20.33 10.56 -23.48
CA PHE A 25 18.87 10.45 -23.51
C PHE A 25 18.30 11.60 -24.35
N ASN A 26 18.33 11.45 -25.68
CA ASN A 26 17.63 12.36 -26.59
C ASN A 26 16.21 11.85 -26.81
N GLY A 27 15.25 12.68 -26.37
CA GLY A 27 13.85 12.52 -26.68
C GLY A 27 13.62 12.58 -28.19
N VAL A 28 12.86 11.61 -28.69
CA VAL A 28 12.37 11.61 -30.06
C VAL A 28 10.85 11.76 -30.00
N ASN A 29 10.41 12.94 -30.43
CA ASN A 29 9.03 13.25 -30.78
C ASN A 29 8.54 12.30 -31.88
N GLY A 30 7.25 12.00 -31.82
CA GLY A 30 6.59 11.23 -32.86
C GLY A 30 6.52 11.99 -34.18
N GLU A 31 6.68 11.26 -35.26
CA GLU A 31 6.07 11.55 -36.56
C GLU A 31 5.60 10.24 -37.19
N GLU A 32 4.46 10.37 -37.86
CA GLU A 32 3.72 9.37 -38.59
C GLU A 32 4.52 8.75 -39.74
N LEU A 33 4.22 7.49 -40.07
CA LEU A 33 4.10 6.90 -41.41
C LEU A 33 3.97 5.37 -41.17
N GLY A 34 2.98 4.67 -41.70
CA GLY A 34 2.32 4.85 -42.98
C GLY A 34 2.45 3.53 -43.74
N SER A 35 1.31 2.85 -43.84
CA SER A 35 1.01 1.64 -44.62
C SER A 35 1.89 1.41 -45.86
N ILE A 36 2.58 0.26 -45.92
CA ILE A 36 3.09 -0.31 -47.17
C ILE A 36 2.08 -1.33 -47.69
N LYS A 37 1.39 -0.98 -48.78
CA LYS A 37 0.71 -1.94 -49.66
C LYS A 37 0.75 -1.41 -51.09
N GLY A 38 1.35 -2.20 -51.99
CA GLY A 38 0.98 -2.30 -53.41
C GLY A 38 1.57 -1.26 -54.36
N GLY A 39 2.39 -1.72 -55.31
CA GLY A 39 2.96 -0.93 -56.39
C GLY A 39 1.95 -0.41 -57.42
N GLY A 40 2.40 0.61 -58.18
CA GLY A 40 1.67 1.28 -59.26
C GLY A 40 1.69 0.50 -60.60
N PRO A 41 1.80 1.17 -61.77
CA PRO A 41 1.57 2.58 -62.08
C PRO A 41 0.64 2.76 -63.31
N ASN A 42 0.14 3.99 -63.51
CA ASN A 42 -0.26 4.64 -64.78
C ASN A 42 -0.88 5.99 -64.39
N ALA A 43 -0.77 7.12 -65.08
CA ALA A 43 0.06 7.69 -66.12
C ALA A 43 -0.46 9.14 -66.26
N SER A 44 0.39 10.11 -66.63
CA SER A 44 0.06 11.46 -67.16
C SER A 44 -0.78 12.40 -66.25
N SER A 45 -0.65 13.72 -66.23
CA SER A 45 0.07 14.76 -66.97
C SER A 45 -0.23 16.06 -66.21
N ASP A 46 0.77 16.86 -65.87
CA ASP A 46 1.02 18.18 -66.48
C ASP A 46 0.36 19.41 -65.84
N THR A 47 1.26 20.36 -65.55
CA THR A 47 1.17 21.82 -65.68
C THR A 47 0.31 22.71 -64.77
N LYS A 48 1.09 23.49 -63.99
CA LYS A 48 1.22 24.96 -63.98
C LYS A 48 0.12 25.87 -63.39
N SER A 49 0.65 26.74 -62.51
CA SER A 49 0.38 28.18 -62.39
C SER A 49 -0.96 28.55 -61.75
N SER A 50 -1.20 29.70 -61.13
CA SER A 50 -0.49 30.95 -60.84
C SER A 50 -1.50 31.69 -59.93
N LEU A 51 -1.12 32.15 -58.73
CA LEU A 51 -0.87 33.56 -58.42
C LEU A 51 -2.10 34.51 -58.47
N ARG A 52 -2.22 35.26 -57.36
CA ARG A 52 -2.97 36.51 -57.07
C ARG A 52 -4.45 36.40 -56.64
N GLU A 53 -4.89 36.90 -55.47
CA GLU A 53 -4.65 38.15 -54.69
C GLU A 53 -5.73 39.22 -54.96
N THR A 54 -6.08 39.97 -53.89
CA THR A 54 -6.97 41.15 -53.72
C THR A 54 -8.41 40.84 -53.28
N ASN A 55 -8.85 41.22 -52.07
CA ASN A 55 -9.01 42.52 -51.35
C ASN A 55 -10.24 43.34 -51.75
N ARG A 56 -11.12 43.57 -50.76
CA ARG A 56 -11.81 44.83 -50.33
C ARG A 56 -13.07 44.45 -49.52
N ASP A 57 -13.19 44.85 -48.25
CA ASP A 57 -13.65 46.17 -47.73
C ASP A 57 -15.11 46.47 -48.17
N ALA A 58 -16.07 46.94 -47.37
CA ALA A 58 -16.16 47.38 -45.99
C ALA A 58 -17.64 47.66 -45.64
N ASN A 59 -17.91 47.79 -44.32
CA ASN A 59 -18.87 48.68 -43.64
C ASN A 59 -20.40 48.62 -43.87
N SER A 60 -21.14 48.38 -42.78
CA SER A 60 -21.93 49.37 -41.99
C SER A 60 -22.82 48.59 -41.01
N GLU A 61 -22.64 48.69 -39.69
CA GLU A 61 -23.21 49.69 -38.78
C GLU A 61 -24.70 49.98 -39.05
N ASP A 62 -25.62 49.49 -38.21
CA ASP A 62 -26.23 50.31 -37.16
C ASP A 62 -27.18 49.52 -36.24
N ALA A 63 -27.33 50.03 -35.02
CA ALA A 63 -27.90 49.36 -33.84
C ALA A 63 -29.37 49.79 -33.55
N PRO A 64 -29.88 49.85 -32.29
CA PRO A 64 -30.93 48.95 -31.78
C PRO A 64 -32.21 49.65 -31.25
N ARG A 65 -33.29 48.91 -31.01
CA ARG A 65 -34.46 49.30 -30.15
C ARG A 65 -35.09 48.01 -29.57
N ALA A 66 -35.18 47.79 -28.26
CA ALA A 66 -35.94 48.43 -27.18
C ALA A 66 -37.39 47.91 -26.98
N SER A 67 -37.57 47.27 -25.82
CA SER A 67 -38.72 47.25 -24.90
C SER A 67 -40.12 46.77 -25.33
N THR A 68 -40.68 45.84 -24.55
CA THR A 68 -42.03 45.97 -23.94
C THR A 68 -42.17 45.07 -22.71
N SER A 69 -42.69 45.67 -21.64
CA SER A 69 -43.17 45.12 -20.36
C SER A 69 -44.60 44.58 -20.46
N ARG A 70 -45.00 43.71 -19.53
CA ARG A 70 -46.36 43.67 -18.94
C ARG A 70 -46.45 42.83 -17.67
N ASP A 71 -47.14 43.39 -16.70
CA ASP A 71 -47.40 43.00 -15.31
C ASP A 71 -48.50 41.93 -15.14
N ASN A 72 -48.52 41.23 -13.99
CA ASN A 72 -49.58 41.36 -12.96
C ASN A 72 -49.40 40.39 -11.75
N ASN A 73 -49.43 40.98 -10.54
CA ASN A 73 -50.05 40.61 -9.24
C ASN A 73 -50.76 39.25 -9.09
N ASP A 74 -50.87 38.59 -7.92
CA ASP A 74 -51.21 39.11 -6.58
C ASP A 74 -51.06 38.01 -5.46
N ASN A 75 -50.75 38.47 -4.24
CA ASN A 75 -51.20 38.03 -2.88
C ASN A 75 -50.99 36.61 -2.29
N THR A 76 -50.19 36.56 -1.21
CA THR A 76 -50.24 35.76 0.05
C THR A 76 -51.55 36.02 0.86
N PRO A 77 -51.87 35.42 2.06
CA PRO A 77 -51.16 34.51 3.00
C PRO A 77 -52.04 33.38 3.68
N GLU A 78 -51.42 32.63 4.63
CA GLU A 78 -52.00 32.02 5.87
C GLU A 78 -53.16 30.99 5.77
N SER A 79 -53.37 29.97 6.62
CA SER A 79 -52.83 29.50 7.91
C SER A 79 -53.47 28.13 8.25
N SER A 80 -52.96 27.50 9.33
CA SER A 80 -53.70 26.69 10.34
C SER A 80 -54.30 25.33 9.93
N GLU A 81 -53.81 24.22 10.51
CA GLU A 81 -54.41 23.48 11.64
C GLU A 81 -54.89 22.10 11.11
N SER A 82 -54.95 20.97 11.80
CA SER A 82 -54.75 20.56 13.20
C SER A 82 -54.87 19.01 13.23
N GLY A 83 -54.56 18.38 14.36
CA GLY A 83 -55.14 17.10 14.79
C GLY A 83 -54.13 15.94 14.90
N SER A 84 -53.47 15.74 16.05
CA SER A 84 -53.95 15.05 17.27
C SER A 84 -53.98 13.53 17.14
N SER A 85 -53.11 12.81 17.88
CA SER A 85 -53.44 12.00 19.09
C SER A 85 -53.65 10.52 18.71
N SER A 86 -53.28 9.49 19.46
CA SER A 86 -52.77 9.32 20.83
C SER A 86 -52.48 7.81 21.04
N GLU A 87 -51.76 7.49 22.12
CA GLU A 87 -51.84 6.23 22.91
C GLU A 87 -51.28 4.94 22.28
N SER A 88 -50.70 3.98 23.00
CA SER A 88 -50.38 3.74 24.42
C SER A 88 -49.59 2.41 24.47
N GLY A 89 -48.87 2.11 25.56
CA GLY A 89 -48.42 0.74 25.81
C GLY A 89 -47.11 0.58 26.61
N SER A 90 -47.18 0.86 27.91
CA SER A 90 -46.23 0.42 28.94
C SER A 90 -46.42 -1.05 29.32
N SER A 91 -45.34 -1.80 29.58
CA SER A 91 -45.25 -2.73 30.71
C SER A 91 -43.87 -3.41 30.86
N SER A 92 -43.46 -3.49 32.12
CA SER A 92 -42.30 -4.09 32.75
C SER A 92 -42.44 -5.60 33.04
N GLU A 93 -41.43 -6.17 33.73
CA GLU A 93 -41.30 -7.50 34.42
C GLU A 93 -40.44 -8.54 33.66
N SER A 94 -39.28 -9.05 34.13
CA SER A 94 -38.80 -9.67 35.39
C SER A 94 -39.11 -11.17 35.57
N GLY A 95 -38.07 -11.98 35.85
CA GLY A 95 -38.11 -13.40 36.27
C GLY A 95 -37.34 -14.32 35.31
N SER A 96 -36.17 -14.92 35.56
CA SER A 96 -35.63 -15.74 36.68
C SER A 96 -36.14 -17.19 36.73
N SER A 97 -35.21 -18.12 37.05
CA SER A 97 -35.32 -19.57 37.36
C SER A 97 -35.10 -20.53 36.14
N SER A 98 -33.96 -21.23 36.03
CA SER A 98 -33.45 -22.43 36.74
C SER A 98 -34.16 -23.74 36.35
N GLY A 99 -33.51 -24.88 36.09
CA GLY A 99 -32.09 -25.24 36.16
C GLY A 99 -31.85 -26.73 35.90
N SER A 100 -30.57 -27.14 36.04
CA SER A 100 -30.01 -28.46 36.46
C SER A 100 -30.38 -29.73 35.65
N SER A 101 -29.52 -30.74 35.43
CA SER A 101 -28.41 -31.36 36.19
C SER A 101 -27.59 -32.23 35.19
N SER A 102 -26.36 -32.74 35.40
CA SER A 102 -25.69 -33.27 36.60
C SER A 102 -24.21 -33.62 36.31
N SER A 103 -23.31 -33.27 37.26
CA SER A 103 -22.16 -33.99 37.88
C SER A 103 -21.20 -34.88 37.03
N SER A 104 -19.88 -34.98 37.27
CA SER A 104 -19.11 -35.18 38.54
C SER A 104 -17.60 -34.96 38.28
N SER A 105 -16.88 -34.03 38.94
CA SER A 105 -16.12 -34.15 40.21
C SER A 105 -15.02 -35.25 40.28
N SER A 106 -13.75 -34.85 40.40
CA SER A 106 -12.94 -35.01 41.64
C SER A 106 -11.48 -34.56 41.46
N SER A 107 -10.92 -34.07 42.55
CA SER A 107 -9.68 -33.33 42.73
C SER A 107 -8.90 -33.91 43.92
N GLY A 108 -7.59 -33.63 44.00
CA GLY A 108 -6.73 -33.79 45.20
C GLY A 108 -5.58 -34.76 44.93
N GLU A 109 -4.32 -34.34 44.76
CA GLU A 109 -3.34 -33.73 45.70
C GLU A 109 -2.67 -34.70 46.69
N SER A 110 -1.33 -34.55 46.75
CA SER A 110 -0.41 -34.91 47.85
C SER A 110 -0.06 -36.40 48.06
N SER A 111 1.13 -36.83 48.46
CA SER A 111 2.44 -36.21 48.74
C SER A 111 3.41 -37.34 49.17
N SER A 112 4.71 -37.17 48.88
CA SER A 112 5.91 -37.61 49.62
C SER A 112 6.26 -39.10 49.90
N ASP A 113 7.57 -39.37 49.69
CA ASP A 113 8.52 -40.17 50.50
C ASP A 113 8.28 -41.70 50.62
N GLU A 114 9.27 -42.61 50.69
CA GLU A 114 10.74 -42.63 50.60
C GLU A 114 11.16 -44.12 50.49
N GLU A 115 12.41 -44.35 50.08
CA GLU A 115 13.29 -45.49 50.42
C GLU A 115 13.02 -46.96 49.98
N THR A 116 13.83 -47.40 48.99
CA THR A 116 14.85 -48.50 48.99
C THR A 116 14.76 -49.73 49.93
N PRO A 117 15.57 -50.82 49.74
CA PRO A 117 16.14 -51.47 48.54
C PRO A 117 16.12 -53.04 48.64
N THR A 118 17.01 -53.72 47.88
CA THR A 118 17.59 -55.09 48.01
C THR A 118 17.24 -56.07 46.86
N THR A 119 18.15 -56.37 45.91
CA THR A 119 19.23 -57.41 45.91
C THR A 119 18.67 -58.82 46.15
N SER A 120 18.86 -59.87 45.33
CA SER A 120 20.10 -60.39 44.73
C SER A 120 19.78 -61.75 44.04
N LEU A 121 20.70 -62.21 43.17
CA LEU A 121 21.22 -63.61 43.03
C LEU A 121 20.20 -64.76 42.82
N GLU A 122 20.42 -65.82 42.05
CA GLU A 122 21.49 -66.36 41.23
C GLU A 122 20.95 -67.71 40.71
N GLY A 123 21.46 -68.18 39.57
CA GLY A 123 21.67 -69.62 39.40
C GLY A 123 20.52 -70.48 38.86
N GLY A 124 20.79 -71.09 37.70
CA GLY A 124 20.84 -72.55 37.69
C GLY A 124 19.97 -73.33 36.69
N LYS A 125 20.57 -73.57 35.51
CA LYS A 125 20.71 -74.88 34.87
C LYS A 125 19.49 -75.59 34.23
N ARG A 126 19.69 -75.87 32.93
CA ARG A 126 19.44 -77.14 32.18
C ARG A 126 17.95 -77.42 31.86
N LYS A 127 17.54 -77.88 30.67
CA LYS A 127 18.14 -78.87 29.75
C LYS A 127 17.41 -78.83 28.38
N ARG A 128 18.20 -79.04 27.33
CA ARG A 128 17.95 -79.40 25.91
C ARG A 128 16.61 -80.09 25.54
N LYS A 129 16.05 -79.76 24.35
CA LYS A 129 16.03 -80.67 23.16
C LYS A 129 15.48 -80.04 21.86
N ALA A 130 16.24 -80.27 20.78
CA ALA A 130 15.86 -80.55 19.39
C ALA A 130 15.19 -79.47 18.48
N SER A 131 16.04 -78.98 17.56
CA SER A 131 15.92 -78.55 16.15
C SER A 131 14.84 -79.22 15.25
N PRO A 132 14.76 -78.90 13.92
CA PRO A 132 15.01 -77.65 13.19
C PRO A 132 13.87 -77.31 12.19
N GLY A 133 13.81 -76.06 11.73
CA GLY A 133 12.95 -75.66 10.61
C GLY A 133 13.43 -74.37 9.97
N GLU A 134 14.46 -74.45 9.13
CA GLU A 134 14.87 -73.36 8.25
C GLU A 134 13.80 -73.13 7.18
N LYS A 135 13.32 -71.88 7.07
CA LYS A 135 12.81 -71.26 5.83
C LYS A 135 12.86 -69.73 5.98
N PRO A 136 12.95 -68.99 4.85
CA PRO A 136 13.99 -67.98 4.66
C PRO A 136 13.61 -66.56 5.08
N SER A 137 14.65 -65.78 5.30
CA SER A 137 14.66 -64.35 5.60
C SER A 137 13.90 -63.51 4.56
N LYS A 138 12.62 -63.22 4.84
CA LYS A 138 11.96 -62.06 4.25
C LYS A 138 12.48 -60.81 4.95
N ARG A 139 13.52 -60.24 4.35
CA ARG A 139 14.05 -58.89 4.59
C ARG A 139 12.87 -57.91 4.60
N ALA A 140 12.33 -57.65 5.78
CA ALA A 140 11.36 -56.60 5.97
C ALA A 140 12.06 -55.29 5.59
N LYS A 141 11.70 -54.74 4.41
CA LYS A 141 11.93 -53.33 4.12
C LYS A 141 11.33 -52.58 5.30
N ARG A 142 12.18 -52.12 6.22
CA ARG A 142 11.84 -51.05 7.16
C ARG A 142 11.43 -49.88 6.29
N VAL A 143 10.13 -49.77 6.02
CA VAL A 143 9.52 -48.53 5.60
C VAL A 143 9.83 -47.60 6.75
N SER A 144 10.85 -46.76 6.56
CA SER A 144 11.19 -45.71 7.51
C SER A 144 9.90 -44.93 7.75
N LYS A 145 9.34 -45.04 8.96
CA LYS A 145 8.27 -44.14 9.42
C LYS A 145 8.71 -42.75 9.00
N LYS A 146 7.98 -42.11 8.07
CA LYS A 146 8.14 -40.69 7.77
C LYS A 146 8.05 -40.00 9.14
N LYS A 147 9.20 -39.57 9.68
CA LYS A 147 9.21 -38.75 10.88
C LYS A 147 8.34 -37.55 10.53
N GLY A 148 7.30 -37.33 11.31
CA GLY A 148 6.41 -36.19 11.12
C GLY A 148 7.23 -34.88 11.10
N PRO A 149 6.64 -33.79 10.58
CA PRO A 149 7.32 -32.50 10.57
C PRO A 149 7.82 -32.16 11.98
N SER A 150 9.05 -31.64 12.07
CA SER A 150 9.63 -31.27 13.36
C SER A 150 8.72 -30.24 14.06
N ARG A 151 8.69 -30.24 15.41
CA ARG A 151 7.89 -29.28 16.20
C ARG A 151 8.11 -27.82 15.77
N ARG A 152 9.33 -27.49 15.33
CA ARG A 152 9.69 -26.17 14.79
C ARG A 152 8.98 -25.84 13.48
N ILE A 153 8.82 -26.80 12.57
CA ILE A 153 8.09 -26.60 11.30
C ILE A 153 6.60 -26.35 11.56
N ILE A 154 6.02 -26.99 12.58
CA ILE A 154 4.62 -26.75 12.97
C ILE A 154 4.44 -25.33 13.50
N LEU A 155 5.32 -24.90 14.42
CA LEU A 155 5.31 -23.53 14.95
C LEU A 155 5.54 -22.49 13.84
N LEU A 156 6.46 -22.75 12.92
CA LEU A 156 6.68 -21.92 11.74
C LEU A 156 5.42 -21.78 10.88
N ARG A 157 4.69 -22.87 10.67
CA ARG A 157 3.46 -22.85 9.88
C ARG A 157 2.38 -22.02 10.56
N MET A 158 2.27 -22.10 11.88
CA MET A 158 1.37 -21.24 12.67
C MET A 158 1.78 -19.77 12.55
N PHE A 159 3.06 -19.47 12.79
CA PHE A 159 3.62 -18.14 12.65
C PHE A 159 3.30 -17.53 11.27
N VAL A 160 3.58 -18.26 10.19
CA VAL A 160 3.31 -17.77 8.83
C VAL A 160 1.82 -17.54 8.63
N LYS A 161 0.95 -18.43 9.13
CA LYS A 161 -0.50 -18.26 9.00
C LYS A 161 -0.99 -16.99 9.71
N GLU A 162 -0.49 -16.72 10.91
CA GLU A 162 -0.91 -15.59 11.74
C GLU A 162 -0.30 -14.26 11.28
N ASN A 163 0.95 -14.27 10.82
CA ASN A 163 1.75 -13.07 10.57
C ASN A 163 2.11 -12.84 9.09
N HIS A 164 1.47 -13.54 8.16
CA HIS A 164 1.79 -13.40 6.72
C HIS A 164 1.67 -11.97 6.20
N LEU A 165 0.68 -11.19 6.65
CA LEU A 165 0.45 -9.84 6.14
C LEU A 165 1.59 -8.88 6.57
N PRO A 166 1.94 -8.74 7.88
CA PRO A 166 3.12 -8.00 8.30
C PRO A 166 4.40 -8.44 7.60
N MET A 167 4.59 -9.75 7.40
CA MET A 167 5.79 -10.28 6.76
C MET A 167 5.85 -10.01 5.24
N LEU A 168 4.71 -9.98 4.55
CA LEU A 168 4.64 -9.57 3.13
C LEU A 168 4.88 -8.07 2.97
N LEU A 169 4.35 -7.24 3.88
CA LEU A 169 4.65 -5.81 3.93
C LEU A 169 6.14 -5.60 4.16
N ALA A 170 6.73 -6.26 5.16
CA ALA A 170 8.16 -6.22 5.43
C ALA A 170 9.00 -6.57 4.19
N GLU A 171 8.63 -7.61 3.44
CA GLU A 171 9.33 -7.95 2.19
C GLU A 171 9.20 -6.86 1.11
N ALA A 172 8.01 -6.26 0.96
CA ALA A 172 7.80 -5.16 0.01
C ALA A 172 8.62 -3.93 0.41
N GLU A 173 8.65 -3.60 1.69
CA GLU A 173 9.36 -2.45 2.26
C GLU A 173 10.87 -2.60 2.17
N LEU A 174 11.42 -3.79 2.42
CA LEU A 174 12.83 -4.07 2.17
C LEU A 174 13.22 -3.78 0.71
N LYS A 175 12.34 -4.11 -0.24
CA LYS A 175 12.60 -3.85 -1.66
C LYS A 175 12.46 -2.37 -2.03
N LEU A 176 11.45 -1.69 -1.47
CA LEU A 176 11.15 -0.29 -1.77
C LEU A 176 12.09 0.69 -1.09
N PHE A 177 12.42 0.45 0.19
CA PHE A 177 13.17 1.38 1.04
C PHE A 177 14.59 0.93 1.33
N LYS A 178 14.92 -0.35 1.10
CA LYS A 178 16.25 -0.94 1.35
C LYS A 178 16.75 -0.73 2.77
N SER A 179 15.84 -0.77 3.74
CA SER A 179 16.16 -0.56 5.14
C SER A 179 15.73 -1.71 6.03
N GLU A 180 16.72 -2.30 6.69
CA GLU A 180 16.51 -3.26 7.78
C GLU A 180 16.24 -2.56 9.12
N SER A 181 16.66 -1.29 9.29
CA SER A 181 16.63 -0.62 10.58
C SER A 181 15.21 -0.50 11.14
N LEU A 182 14.23 -0.21 10.30
CA LEU A 182 12.83 -0.16 10.72
C LEU A 182 12.32 -1.55 11.13
N LEU A 183 12.49 -2.57 10.29
CA LEU A 183 11.90 -3.90 10.49
C LEU A 183 12.53 -4.66 11.66
N LEU A 184 13.72 -4.23 12.11
CA LEU A 184 14.42 -4.80 13.25
C LEU A 184 14.33 -3.92 14.51
N SER A 185 13.68 -2.76 14.43
CA SER A 185 13.44 -1.87 15.58
C SER A 185 12.48 -2.52 16.58
N ASP A 186 12.68 -2.22 17.87
CA ASP A 186 11.81 -2.73 18.93
C ASP A 186 10.40 -2.12 18.80
N TYR A 187 10.31 -0.87 18.33
CA TYR A 187 9.05 -0.22 18.02
C TYR A 187 8.25 -0.97 16.94
N TRP A 188 8.87 -1.33 15.80
CA TRP A 188 8.15 -2.02 14.72
C TRP A 188 7.73 -3.43 15.14
N LEU A 189 8.61 -4.17 15.83
CA LEU A 189 8.27 -5.49 16.37
C LEU A 189 7.10 -5.39 17.33
N SER A 190 7.09 -4.37 18.20
CA SER A 190 6.00 -4.19 19.15
C SER A 190 4.68 -3.80 18.52
N ARG A 191 4.71 -2.88 17.55
CA ARG A 191 3.52 -2.50 16.79
C ARG A 191 2.89 -3.68 16.04
N ASN A 192 3.71 -4.63 15.60
CA ASN A 192 3.27 -5.82 14.87
C ASN A 192 3.06 -7.05 15.75
N LYS A 193 3.25 -6.96 17.08
CA LYS A 193 3.13 -8.07 18.05
C LYS A 193 4.07 -9.24 17.73
N LEU A 194 5.33 -8.91 17.41
CA LEU A 194 6.38 -9.86 17.00
C LEU A 194 7.59 -9.84 17.94
N GLU A 195 7.47 -9.25 19.14
CA GLU A 195 8.57 -9.14 20.10
C GLU A 195 9.12 -10.50 20.52
N SER A 196 8.22 -11.47 20.75
CA SER A 196 8.57 -12.86 21.11
C SER A 196 9.30 -13.60 19.98
N GLU A 197 9.16 -13.15 18.74
CA GLU A 197 9.71 -13.77 17.53
C GLU A 197 10.88 -12.99 16.93
N LYS A 198 11.43 -12.00 17.66
CA LYS A 198 12.52 -11.12 17.19
C LYS A 198 13.65 -11.84 16.47
N GLU A 199 14.23 -12.89 17.08
CA GLU A 199 15.33 -13.65 16.47
C GLU A 199 14.94 -14.33 15.15
N PHE A 200 13.70 -14.81 15.08
CA PHE A 200 13.15 -15.47 13.92
C PHE A 200 12.89 -14.47 12.77
N VAL A 201 12.29 -13.32 13.09
CA VAL A 201 12.11 -12.21 12.15
C VAL A 201 13.46 -11.73 11.63
N GLN A 202 14.44 -11.49 12.50
CA GLN A 202 15.81 -11.11 12.12
C GLN A 202 16.45 -12.10 11.15
N THR A 203 16.29 -13.40 11.41
CA THR A 203 16.82 -14.46 10.53
C THR A 203 16.17 -14.40 9.13
N ILE A 204 14.86 -14.17 9.06
CA ILE A 204 14.15 -14.03 7.79
C ILE A 204 14.58 -12.77 7.04
N ILE A 205 14.64 -11.63 7.71
CA ILE A 205 15.00 -10.34 7.09
C ILE A 205 16.40 -10.43 6.48
N LYS A 206 17.38 -10.98 7.22
CA LYS A 206 18.73 -11.24 6.71
C LYS A 206 18.73 -12.16 5.49
N ALA A 207 17.90 -13.21 5.52
CA ALA A 207 17.77 -14.12 4.38
C ALA A 207 17.13 -13.44 3.15
N ILE A 208 16.16 -12.55 3.33
CA ILE A 208 15.55 -11.76 2.24
C ILE A 208 16.58 -10.84 1.60
N LEU A 209 17.46 -10.22 2.40
CA LEU A 209 18.53 -9.34 1.93
C LEU A 209 19.70 -10.07 1.27
N GLY A 210 19.70 -11.41 1.27
CA GLY A 210 20.80 -12.20 0.72
C GLY A 210 22.09 -12.12 1.54
N VAL A 211 22.01 -11.66 2.80
CA VAL A 211 23.14 -11.71 3.75
C VAL A 211 23.40 -13.17 4.07
N ASP A 212 24.65 -13.61 3.92
CA ASP A 212 25.03 -15.01 3.87
C ASP A 212 24.58 -15.80 5.11
N VAL A 213 23.47 -16.51 4.97
CA VAL A 213 22.87 -17.38 5.99
C VAL A 213 23.79 -18.59 6.24
N ALA A 214 24.84 -18.79 5.44
CA ALA A 214 25.80 -19.89 5.59
C ALA A 214 26.57 -19.90 6.92
N GLN A 215 26.69 -18.77 7.62
CA GLN A 215 27.25 -18.74 8.97
C GLN A 215 26.24 -19.13 10.07
N THR A 216 24.96 -19.25 9.73
CA THR A 216 23.92 -19.67 10.67
C THR A 216 23.75 -21.20 10.62
N LYS A 217 23.64 -21.82 11.79
CA LYS A 217 23.56 -23.29 12.00
C LYS A 217 22.62 -23.96 10.99
N TRP A 218 22.94 -25.15 10.47
CA TRP A 218 22.13 -25.89 9.48
C TRP A 218 20.59 -25.93 9.73
N SER A 219 20.16 -25.91 10.99
CA SER A 219 18.75 -25.79 11.39
C SER A 219 18.06 -24.46 11.03
N SER A 220 18.79 -23.37 10.85
CA SER A 220 18.25 -22.08 10.37
C SER A 220 17.95 -22.14 8.89
N MET A 221 18.80 -22.79 8.07
CA MET A 221 18.56 -22.92 6.63
C MET A 221 17.30 -23.74 6.33
N GLU A 222 17.06 -24.85 7.03
CA GLU A 222 15.84 -25.65 6.84
C GLU A 222 14.57 -24.84 7.16
N LEU A 223 14.65 -24.02 8.21
CA LEU A 223 13.57 -23.17 8.68
C LEU A 223 13.32 -21.98 7.73
N VAL A 224 14.36 -21.32 7.23
CA VAL A 224 14.28 -20.27 6.20
C VAL A 224 13.69 -20.82 4.90
N ASN A 225 14.16 -21.97 4.43
CA ASN A 225 13.62 -22.64 3.24
C ASN A 225 12.14 -23.00 3.41
N SER A 226 11.75 -23.45 4.60
CA SER A 226 10.36 -23.75 4.93
C SER A 226 9.51 -22.48 4.95
N TYR A 227 10.02 -21.39 5.52
CA TYR A 227 9.36 -20.08 5.51
C TYR A 227 9.06 -19.62 4.09
N PHE A 228 10.07 -19.57 3.21
CA PHE A 228 9.89 -19.15 1.83
C PHE A 228 8.93 -20.05 1.06
N ARG A 229 8.95 -21.36 1.33
CA ARG A 229 7.98 -22.29 0.74
C ARG A 229 6.55 -21.94 1.12
N TYR A 230 6.26 -21.69 2.41
CA TYR A 230 4.93 -21.32 2.87
C TYR A 230 4.53 -19.92 2.37
N MET A 231 5.42 -18.93 2.44
CA MET A 231 5.14 -17.59 1.92
C MET A 231 4.88 -17.60 0.41
N ASN A 232 5.59 -18.41 -0.37
CA ASN A 232 5.32 -18.55 -1.79
C ASN A 232 3.95 -19.19 -2.07
N GLN A 233 3.46 -20.09 -1.21
CA GLN A 233 2.09 -20.59 -1.30
C GLN A 233 1.06 -19.48 -1.07
N ILE A 234 1.31 -18.61 -0.09
CA ILE A 234 0.46 -17.44 0.17
C ILE A 234 0.51 -16.45 -0.99
N LYS A 235 1.69 -16.11 -1.51
CA LYS A 235 1.79 -15.24 -2.69
C LYS A 235 1.04 -15.79 -3.89
N LYS A 236 1.08 -17.11 -4.11
CA LYS A 236 0.32 -17.80 -5.17
C LYS A 236 -1.20 -17.79 -4.92
N SER A 237 -1.65 -17.83 -3.67
CA SER A 237 -3.08 -17.70 -3.36
C SER A 237 -3.59 -16.28 -3.56
N LEU A 238 -2.74 -15.27 -3.35
CA LEU A 238 -3.03 -13.87 -3.66
C LEU A 238 -3.01 -13.60 -5.17
N VAL A 239 -1.87 -13.89 -5.82
CA VAL A 239 -1.64 -13.70 -7.26
C VAL A 239 -1.37 -15.06 -7.92
N PRO A 240 -2.36 -15.64 -8.65
CA PRO A 240 -2.17 -16.87 -9.39
C PRO A 240 -0.98 -16.77 -10.34
N ASN A 241 -0.23 -17.86 -10.49
CA ASN A 241 0.98 -17.93 -11.32
C ASN A 241 2.17 -17.05 -10.83
N TYR A 242 2.12 -16.53 -9.60
CA TYR A 242 3.31 -15.92 -9.00
C TYR A 242 4.43 -16.96 -8.85
N ASP A 243 5.55 -16.74 -9.52
CA ASP A 243 6.75 -17.57 -9.48
C ASP A 243 8.00 -16.82 -9.00
N GLY A 244 7.86 -15.51 -8.71
CA GLY A 244 8.95 -14.67 -8.27
C GLY A 244 9.86 -14.15 -9.38
N HIS A 245 9.74 -14.64 -10.62
CA HIS A 245 10.54 -14.18 -11.74
C HIS A 245 10.04 -12.84 -12.29
N ARG A 246 10.94 -12.12 -12.99
CA ARG A 246 10.61 -10.86 -13.66
C ARG A 246 9.55 -11.11 -14.73
N LYS A 247 8.50 -10.27 -14.76
CA LYS A 247 7.39 -10.40 -15.71
C LYS A 247 7.42 -9.32 -16.78
N SER A 248 7.02 -9.68 -18.00
CA SER A 248 6.79 -8.69 -19.07
C SER A 248 5.60 -7.80 -18.71
N ILE A 249 5.53 -6.59 -19.29
CA ILE A 249 4.38 -5.68 -19.07
C ILE A 249 3.05 -6.36 -19.42
N PHE A 250 3.03 -7.15 -20.50
CA PHE A 250 1.86 -7.92 -20.92
C PHE A 250 1.43 -8.93 -19.85
N ASP A 251 2.38 -9.69 -19.29
CA ASP A 251 2.09 -10.67 -18.24
C ASP A 251 1.60 -9.99 -16.96
N GLN A 252 2.17 -8.83 -16.60
CA GLN A 252 1.74 -8.05 -15.43
C GLN A 252 0.29 -7.59 -15.58
N PHE A 253 -0.10 -7.03 -16.74
CA PHE A 253 -1.50 -6.66 -16.99
C PHE A 253 -2.44 -7.86 -17.09
N SER A 254 -1.98 -8.98 -17.64
CA SER A 254 -2.74 -10.24 -17.64
C SER A 254 -3.02 -10.72 -16.22
N MET A 255 -2.00 -10.70 -15.34
CA MET A 255 -2.17 -10.98 -13.91
C MET A 255 -3.14 -9.99 -13.26
N TYR A 256 -2.94 -8.70 -13.47
CA TYR A 256 -3.80 -7.64 -12.93
C TYR A 256 -5.27 -7.86 -13.28
N ARG A 257 -5.57 -8.21 -14.55
CA ARG A 257 -6.93 -8.52 -15.00
C ARG A 257 -7.53 -9.71 -14.26
N MET A 258 -6.76 -10.78 -14.03
CA MET A 258 -7.25 -11.96 -13.32
C MET A 258 -7.54 -11.69 -11.85
N ILE A 259 -6.75 -10.83 -11.20
CA ILE A 259 -6.78 -10.62 -9.74
C ILE A 259 -7.54 -9.37 -9.31
N ILE A 260 -8.07 -8.59 -10.25
CA ILE A 260 -8.72 -7.31 -9.95
C ILE A 260 -9.89 -7.42 -8.96
N HIS A 261 -10.61 -8.55 -9.00
CA HIS A 261 -11.72 -8.83 -8.08
C HIS A 261 -11.28 -9.07 -6.63
N LYS A 262 -9.97 -9.25 -6.37
CA LYS A 262 -9.40 -9.38 -5.03
C LYS A 262 -8.93 -8.05 -4.45
N ILE A 263 -8.88 -7.00 -5.27
CA ILE A 263 -8.52 -5.65 -4.83
C ILE A 263 -9.80 -5.02 -4.25
N GLY A 264 -9.69 -4.49 -3.04
CA GLY A 264 -10.83 -3.92 -2.32
C GLY A 264 -10.47 -2.66 -1.54
N CYS A 265 -11.49 -1.85 -1.27
CA CYS A 265 -11.36 -0.57 -0.57
C CYS A 265 -11.21 -0.70 0.94
N ARG A 266 -11.69 -1.80 1.53
CA ARG A 266 -11.66 -2.04 2.99
C ARG A 266 -10.35 -2.66 3.50
N ALA A 267 -9.51 -3.20 2.61
CA ALA A 267 -8.29 -3.92 2.97
C ALA A 267 -7.07 -3.34 2.23
N VAL A 268 -6.74 -2.07 2.51
CA VAL A 268 -5.72 -1.30 1.77
C VAL A 268 -4.36 -1.98 1.72
N GLN A 269 -3.88 -2.50 2.85
CA GLN A 269 -2.59 -3.17 2.93
C GLN A 269 -2.55 -4.45 2.07
N LEU A 270 -3.65 -5.20 2.03
CA LEU A 270 -3.75 -6.38 1.18
C LEU A 270 -3.77 -5.99 -0.30
N SER A 271 -4.55 -4.96 -0.66
CA SER A 271 -4.56 -4.38 -2.01
C SER A 271 -3.16 -3.89 -2.43
N PHE A 272 -2.45 -3.20 -1.54
CA PHE A 272 -1.08 -2.75 -1.74
C PHE A 272 -0.13 -3.93 -2.02
N ILE A 273 -0.18 -5.00 -1.23
CA ILE A 273 0.64 -6.21 -1.45
C ILE A 273 0.30 -6.87 -2.77
N ILE A 274 -0.98 -7.00 -3.10
CA ILE A 274 -1.41 -7.61 -4.36
C ILE A 274 -0.86 -6.81 -5.55
N LEU A 275 -0.99 -5.48 -5.52
CA LEU A 275 -0.47 -4.58 -6.55
C LEU A 275 1.06 -4.64 -6.63
N PHE A 276 1.74 -4.69 -5.48
CA PHE A 276 3.18 -4.88 -5.41
C PHE A 276 3.60 -6.20 -6.06
N LEU A 277 2.97 -7.32 -5.72
CA LEU A 277 3.31 -8.62 -6.29
C LEU A 277 3.12 -8.68 -7.81
N VAL A 278 2.14 -7.94 -8.35
CA VAL A 278 1.89 -7.84 -9.80
C VAL A 278 2.90 -6.92 -10.49
N PHE A 279 3.14 -5.73 -9.95
CA PHE A 279 3.90 -4.66 -10.62
C PHE A 279 5.29 -4.40 -10.03
N LYS A 280 5.82 -5.26 -9.15
CA LYS A 280 7.12 -5.10 -8.45
C LYS A 280 8.32 -4.77 -9.34
N ASP A 281 8.27 -5.10 -10.64
CA ASP A 281 9.37 -4.90 -11.59
C ASP A 281 9.15 -3.64 -12.47
N ASN A 282 8.13 -2.85 -12.18
CA ASN A 282 7.78 -1.63 -12.90
C ASN A 282 7.22 -0.57 -11.94
N ASP A 283 8.09 0.33 -11.46
CA ASP A 283 7.76 1.36 -10.49
C ASP A 283 6.61 2.27 -10.96
N PHE A 284 6.57 2.61 -12.26
CA PHE A 284 5.50 3.42 -12.82
C PHE A 284 4.13 2.72 -12.69
N LEU A 285 4.04 1.46 -13.10
CA LEU A 285 2.78 0.70 -13.00
C LEU A 285 2.41 0.45 -11.55
N PHE A 286 3.38 0.13 -10.69
CA PHE A 286 3.13 -0.10 -9.28
C PHE A 286 2.57 1.15 -8.61
N LEU A 287 3.27 2.29 -8.71
CA LEU A 287 2.84 3.55 -8.12
C LEU A 287 1.45 3.95 -8.62
N ASN A 288 1.26 4.00 -9.93
CA ASN A 288 -0.01 4.47 -10.50
C ASN A 288 -1.14 3.51 -10.19
N SER A 289 -0.89 2.21 -10.09
CA SER A 289 -1.92 1.25 -9.65
C SER A 289 -2.34 1.46 -8.20
N VAL A 290 -1.40 1.80 -7.31
CA VAL A 290 -1.67 2.13 -5.90
C VAL A 290 -2.44 3.43 -5.81
N VAL A 291 -1.97 4.50 -6.46
CA VAL A 291 -2.68 5.80 -6.50
C VAL A 291 -4.09 5.62 -7.07
N PHE A 292 -4.22 4.89 -8.18
CA PHE A 292 -5.51 4.62 -8.79
C PHE A 292 -6.45 3.87 -7.85
N CYS A 293 -5.94 2.83 -7.18
CA CYS A 293 -6.70 2.09 -6.17
C CYS A 293 -7.20 3.00 -5.05
N LEU A 294 -6.32 3.88 -4.55
CA LEU A 294 -6.66 4.79 -3.47
C LEU A 294 -7.71 5.81 -3.91
N LEU A 295 -7.57 6.39 -5.11
CA LEU A 295 -8.54 7.32 -5.67
C LEU A 295 -9.91 6.69 -5.88
N LEU A 296 -9.98 5.50 -6.51
CA LEU A 296 -11.27 4.83 -6.72
C LEU A 296 -12.01 4.53 -5.41
N CYS A 297 -11.26 4.23 -4.36
CA CYS A 297 -11.81 3.85 -3.06
C CYS A 297 -12.02 5.00 -2.09
N SER A 298 -11.66 6.22 -2.47
CA SER A 298 -11.85 7.41 -1.64
C SER A 298 -12.53 8.54 -2.38
N PHE A 299 -12.83 8.41 -3.68
CA PHE A 299 -13.53 9.45 -4.40
C PHE A 299 -14.99 9.53 -3.94
N THR A 300 -15.44 10.72 -3.56
CA THR A 300 -16.77 10.96 -2.98
C THR A 300 -17.93 10.47 -3.85
N GLU A 301 -17.85 10.65 -5.17
CA GLU A 301 -18.90 10.16 -6.09
C GLU A 301 -18.92 8.63 -6.27
N LEU A 302 -17.91 7.94 -5.73
CA LEU A 302 -17.78 6.47 -5.74
C LEU A 302 -17.95 5.88 -4.34
N GLU A 303 -18.49 6.66 -3.39
CA GLU A 303 -18.83 6.19 -2.06
C GLU A 303 -19.76 4.98 -2.13
N ASP A 304 -19.52 4.00 -1.23
CA ASP A 304 -20.26 2.74 -1.13
C ASP A 304 -20.25 1.81 -2.36
N ILE A 305 -19.53 2.17 -3.43
CA ILE A 305 -19.35 1.32 -4.60
C ILE A 305 -18.13 0.40 -4.43
N GLU A 306 -18.29 -0.88 -4.76
CA GLU A 306 -17.18 -1.82 -4.73
C GLU A 306 -16.10 -1.47 -5.78
N PHE A 307 -14.83 -1.69 -5.42
CA PHE A 307 -13.68 -1.35 -6.28
C PHE A 307 -13.83 -1.82 -7.73
N ARG A 308 -14.32 -3.04 -7.95
CA ARG A 308 -14.47 -3.63 -9.29
C ARG A 308 -15.49 -2.88 -10.14
N GLU A 309 -16.58 -2.42 -9.53
CA GLU A 309 -17.60 -1.64 -10.22
C GLU A 309 -17.08 -0.25 -10.53
N SER A 310 -16.52 0.45 -9.53
CA SER A 310 -15.84 1.74 -9.70
C SER A 310 -14.80 1.71 -10.81
N PHE A 311 -14.00 0.65 -10.87
CA PHE A 311 -13.01 0.42 -11.92
C PHE A 311 -13.65 0.38 -13.31
N GLY A 312 -14.75 -0.37 -13.46
CA GLY A 312 -15.49 -0.46 -14.72
C GLY A 312 -16.11 0.87 -15.13
N MET A 313 -16.71 1.61 -14.19
CA MET A 313 -17.32 2.92 -14.44
C MET A 313 -16.29 3.92 -14.94
N VAL A 314 -15.13 3.98 -14.28
CA VAL A 314 -14.03 4.90 -14.62
C VAL A 314 -13.43 4.58 -15.98
N LEU A 315 -13.18 3.31 -16.31
CA LEU A 315 -12.66 2.92 -17.62
C LEU A 315 -13.65 3.11 -18.76
N LYS A 316 -14.96 3.08 -18.48
CA LYS A 316 -16.00 3.44 -19.45
C LYS A 316 -16.23 4.96 -19.55
N ASN A 317 -15.54 5.74 -18.72
CA ASN A 317 -15.78 7.17 -18.52
C ASN A 317 -17.27 7.48 -18.20
N GLN A 318 -17.97 6.58 -17.51
CA GLN A 318 -19.36 6.78 -17.12
C GLN A 318 -19.49 7.99 -16.20
N HIS A 319 -20.48 8.85 -16.44
CA HIS A 319 -20.67 10.11 -15.71
C HIS A 319 -19.41 11.00 -15.66
N ASN A 320 -18.50 10.85 -16.64
CA ASN A 320 -17.19 11.50 -16.69
C ASN A 320 -16.25 11.12 -15.53
N LEU A 321 -16.50 10.03 -14.81
CA LEU A 321 -15.68 9.58 -13.69
C LEU A 321 -14.23 9.30 -14.12
N GLY A 322 -14.02 8.77 -15.33
CA GLY A 322 -12.70 8.60 -15.94
C GLY A 322 -11.93 9.91 -16.00
N ALA A 323 -12.57 10.96 -16.52
CA ALA A 323 -11.97 12.28 -16.66
C ALA A 323 -11.72 12.95 -15.30
N LYS A 324 -12.63 12.79 -14.33
CA LYS A 324 -12.49 13.34 -12.97
C LYS A 324 -11.32 12.69 -12.23
N ILE A 325 -11.23 11.36 -12.24
CA ILE A 325 -10.12 10.62 -11.62
C ILE A 325 -8.79 10.94 -12.30
N ALA A 326 -8.76 11.03 -13.63
CA ALA A 326 -7.59 11.47 -14.39
C ALA A 326 -7.16 12.90 -14.01
N ALA A 327 -8.10 13.83 -13.83
CA ALA A 327 -7.79 15.20 -13.43
C ALA A 327 -7.19 15.27 -12.01
N ILE A 328 -7.74 14.51 -11.05
CA ILE A 328 -7.23 14.45 -9.67
C ILE A 328 -5.83 13.81 -9.63
N GLY A 329 -5.67 12.69 -10.34
CA GLY A 329 -4.46 11.89 -10.37
C GLY A 329 -3.35 12.40 -11.30
N GLY A 330 -3.67 13.37 -12.18
CA GLY A 330 -2.72 13.98 -13.11
C GLY A 330 -2.29 13.09 -14.29
N SER A 331 -1.15 13.45 -14.89
CA SER A 331 -0.60 12.82 -16.09
C SER A 331 -0.26 11.33 -15.90
N GLY A 332 0.21 10.94 -14.71
CA GLY A 332 0.51 9.56 -14.35
C GLY A 332 -0.72 8.66 -14.43
N ILE A 333 -1.80 9.05 -13.75
CA ILE A 333 -3.07 8.31 -13.80
C ILE A 333 -3.69 8.34 -15.19
N SER A 334 -3.62 9.46 -15.91
CA SER A 334 -4.10 9.55 -17.29
C SER A 334 -3.40 8.55 -18.22
N SER A 335 -2.07 8.45 -18.10
CA SER A 335 -1.25 7.50 -18.86
C SER A 335 -1.53 6.05 -18.44
N PHE A 336 -1.70 5.81 -17.14
CA PHE A 336 -2.03 4.50 -16.60
C PHE A 336 -3.41 4.00 -17.07
N LEU A 337 -4.43 4.86 -17.05
CA LEU A 337 -5.77 4.58 -17.58
C LEU A 337 -5.72 4.21 -19.06
N SER A 338 -4.96 4.97 -19.86
CA SER A 338 -4.78 4.70 -21.28
C SER A 338 -4.14 3.32 -21.52
N ASN A 339 -3.13 2.97 -20.71
CA ASN A 339 -2.53 1.63 -20.74
C ASN A 339 -3.56 0.55 -20.39
N ILE A 340 -4.32 0.71 -19.31
CA ILE A 340 -5.35 -0.25 -18.92
C ILE A 340 -6.38 -0.44 -20.03
N GLN A 341 -6.92 0.63 -20.63
CA GLN A 341 -7.92 0.54 -21.69
C GLN A 341 -7.40 -0.21 -22.93
N ARG A 342 -6.10 -0.08 -23.23
CA ARG A 342 -5.46 -0.83 -24.34
C ARG A 342 -5.38 -2.34 -24.05
N PHE A 343 -5.14 -2.73 -22.79
CA PHE A 343 -5.01 -4.13 -22.39
C PHE A 343 -6.37 -4.82 -22.13
N PHE A 344 -7.34 -4.08 -21.59
CA PHE A 344 -8.68 -4.56 -21.34
C PHE A 344 -9.55 -4.19 -22.54
N LYS A 345 -9.57 -5.08 -23.54
CA LYS A 345 -10.23 -4.85 -24.84
C LYS A 345 -11.69 -4.40 -24.70
N GLU A 346 -12.39 -4.89 -23.67
CA GLU A 346 -13.75 -4.50 -23.30
C GLU A 346 -13.92 -2.99 -23.03
N PHE A 347 -12.84 -2.27 -22.70
CA PHE A 347 -12.86 -0.82 -22.45
C PHE A 347 -12.19 0.00 -23.55
N SER A 348 -11.53 -0.63 -24.52
CA SER A 348 -10.75 0.06 -25.56
C SER A 348 -11.56 1.02 -26.44
N GLY A 349 -12.89 0.82 -26.56
CA GLY A 349 -13.79 1.70 -27.29
C GLY A 349 -14.23 2.95 -26.53
N HIS A 350 -13.96 3.04 -25.23
CA HIS A 350 -14.39 4.15 -24.38
C HIS A 350 -13.28 5.20 -24.24
N LYS A 351 -13.41 6.35 -24.89
CA LYS A 351 -12.42 7.44 -24.75
C LYS A 351 -12.66 8.24 -23.47
N ILE A 352 -11.62 8.39 -22.65
CA ILE A 352 -11.61 9.36 -21.54
C ILE A 352 -11.32 10.74 -22.13
N THR A 353 -12.33 11.61 -22.13
CA THR A 353 -12.24 12.96 -22.71
C THR A 353 -12.72 14.00 -21.70
N GLY A 354 -12.32 15.26 -21.89
CA GLY A 354 -12.78 16.37 -21.04
C GLY A 354 -12.08 16.48 -19.69
N VAL A 355 -10.88 15.91 -19.53
CA VAL A 355 -10.07 16.01 -18.29
C VAL A 355 -9.88 17.48 -17.86
N ASP A 356 -9.63 18.37 -18.81
CA ASP A 356 -9.41 19.80 -18.53
C ASP A 356 -10.59 20.50 -17.87
N ARG A 357 -11.81 19.99 -18.06
CA ARG A 357 -13.03 20.54 -17.43
C ARG A 357 -13.06 20.31 -15.92
N TYR A 358 -12.24 19.38 -15.42
CA TYR A 358 -12.25 18.91 -14.04
C TYR A 358 -10.95 19.20 -13.29
N GLN A 359 -10.11 20.12 -13.80
CA GLN A 359 -8.86 20.52 -13.13
C GLN A 359 -9.07 21.10 -11.72
N ARG A 360 -10.30 21.50 -11.37
CA ARG A 360 -10.66 22.08 -10.06
C ARG A 360 -11.82 21.32 -9.41
N ILE A 361 -11.62 20.04 -9.12
CA ILE A 361 -12.57 19.28 -8.29
C ILE A 361 -12.39 19.67 -6.82
N THR A 362 -13.47 20.14 -6.21
CA THR A 362 -13.55 20.40 -4.77
C THR A 362 -13.80 19.12 -4.00
N PHE A 363 -13.13 18.96 -2.86
CA PHE A 363 -13.40 17.89 -1.88
C PHE A 363 -13.41 16.47 -2.46
N PRO A 364 -12.30 16.02 -3.08
CA PRO A 364 -12.27 14.75 -3.78
C PRO A 364 -12.24 13.53 -2.85
N ILE A 365 -11.94 13.70 -1.55
CA ILE A 365 -11.79 12.58 -0.62
C ILE A 365 -13.04 12.43 0.23
N ASN A 366 -13.58 11.23 0.24
CA ASN A 366 -14.59 10.78 1.18
C ASN A 366 -13.96 10.39 2.51
N PHE A 367 -14.27 11.13 3.56
CA PHE A 367 -13.89 10.81 4.94
C PHE A 367 -15.06 10.31 5.79
N ASN A 368 -16.23 10.06 5.18
CA ASN A 368 -17.38 9.52 5.88
C ASN A 368 -17.01 8.18 6.55
N GLY A 369 -17.40 8.03 7.82
CA GLY A 369 -17.09 6.85 8.61
C GLY A 369 -15.66 6.75 9.16
N VAL A 370 -14.77 7.71 8.86
CA VAL A 370 -13.44 7.78 9.49
C VAL A 370 -13.50 8.65 10.73
N ASN A 371 -13.22 8.06 11.90
CA ASN A 371 -13.04 8.82 13.13
C ASN A 371 -11.70 9.61 13.07
N ILE A 372 -11.78 10.93 13.17
CA ILE A 372 -10.62 11.83 13.02
C ILE A 372 -9.61 11.71 14.17
N ALA A 373 -10.06 11.48 15.40
CA ALA A 373 -9.16 11.26 16.53
C ALA A 373 -8.42 9.92 16.41
N ASP A 374 -9.09 8.88 15.93
CA ASP A 374 -8.46 7.57 15.65
C ASP A 374 -7.49 7.64 14.47
N PHE A 375 -7.85 8.38 13.41
CA PHE A 375 -6.91 8.70 12.34
C PHE A 375 -5.69 9.43 12.90
N GLY A 376 -5.88 10.44 13.75
CA GLY A 376 -4.80 11.19 14.36
C GLY A 376 -3.83 10.32 15.17
N LEU A 377 -4.35 9.43 16.02
CA LEU A 377 -3.53 8.46 16.74
C LEU A 377 -2.72 7.58 15.79
N ASN A 378 -3.38 6.97 14.79
CA ASN A 378 -2.71 6.09 13.84
C ASN A 378 -1.67 6.84 13.02
N PHE A 379 -1.96 8.05 12.56
CA PHE A 379 -1.03 8.88 11.81
C PHE A 379 0.18 9.25 12.66
N CYS A 380 0.00 9.61 13.94
CA CYS A 380 1.10 9.84 14.87
C CYS A 380 2.03 8.62 14.96
N LEU A 381 1.49 7.42 15.15
CA LEU A 381 2.29 6.18 15.23
C LEU A 381 3.07 5.91 13.93
N VAL A 382 2.47 6.22 12.76
CA VAL A 382 3.12 6.09 11.45
C VAL A 382 4.22 7.14 11.26
N LEU A 383 4.05 8.36 11.77
CA LEU A 383 5.08 9.39 11.72
C LEU A 383 6.30 9.01 12.59
N LEU A 384 6.08 8.33 13.73
CA LEU A 384 7.17 7.78 14.53
C LEU A 384 7.97 6.70 13.77
N GLU A 385 7.28 5.79 13.05
CA GLU A 385 7.99 4.84 12.17
C GLU A 385 8.77 5.55 11.06
N LEU A 386 8.19 6.60 10.49
CA LEU A 386 8.83 7.37 9.43
C LEU A 386 10.10 8.08 9.93
N HIS A 387 10.12 8.50 11.20
CA HIS A 387 11.31 9.05 11.84
C HIS A 387 12.44 8.02 11.96
N ILE A 388 12.14 6.75 12.27
CA ILE A 388 13.15 5.67 12.30
C ILE A 388 13.84 5.51 10.93
N LEU A 389 13.14 5.87 9.84
CA LEU A 389 13.67 5.85 8.47
C LEU A 389 14.39 7.16 8.06
N ASN A 390 14.66 8.09 8.99
CA ASN A 390 15.19 9.42 8.66
C ASN A 390 16.48 9.39 7.82
N ASP A 391 17.36 8.43 8.06
CA ASP A 391 18.66 8.34 7.38
C ASP A 391 18.54 8.05 5.88
N LEU A 392 17.40 7.56 5.40
CA LEU A 392 17.20 7.14 4.02
C LEU A 392 16.78 8.26 3.07
N GLN A 393 16.47 9.45 3.60
CA GLN A 393 15.98 10.60 2.82
C GLN A 393 14.94 10.19 1.75
N LEU A 394 13.84 9.58 2.20
CA LEU A 394 12.80 9.09 1.28
C LEU A 394 12.26 10.23 0.39
N ASP A 395 12.16 9.95 -0.90
CA ASP A 395 11.47 10.82 -1.85
C ASP A 395 9.95 10.83 -1.61
N GLU A 396 9.23 11.72 -2.30
CA GLU A 396 7.78 11.84 -2.15
C GLU A 396 7.04 10.53 -2.50
N MET A 397 7.50 9.82 -3.53
CA MET A 397 6.89 8.58 -3.98
C MET A 397 6.99 7.50 -2.91
N ARG A 398 8.19 7.28 -2.35
CA ARG A 398 8.42 6.31 -1.29
C ARG A 398 7.70 6.69 -0.02
N THR A 399 7.62 7.98 0.31
CA THR A 399 6.84 8.45 1.45
C THR A 399 5.34 8.18 1.27
N PHE A 400 4.81 8.38 0.06
CA PHE A 400 3.42 8.04 -0.26
C PHE A 400 3.15 6.53 -0.12
N LEU A 401 4.02 5.70 -0.71
CA LEU A 401 3.92 4.23 -0.60
C LEU A 401 4.08 3.75 0.85
N PHE A 402 4.89 4.45 1.65
CA PHE A 402 5.03 4.19 3.06
C PHE A 402 3.69 4.38 3.79
N PHE A 403 2.99 5.50 3.57
CA PHE A 403 1.64 5.70 4.14
C PHE A 403 0.64 4.64 3.68
N ALA A 404 0.66 4.27 2.39
CA ALA A 404 -0.21 3.24 1.83
C ALA A 404 -0.01 1.86 2.48
N ALA A 405 1.20 1.55 2.93
CA ALA A 405 1.52 0.30 3.61
C ALA A 405 1.09 0.28 5.10
N ARG A 406 0.77 1.42 5.73
CA ARG A 406 0.43 1.48 7.17
C ARG A 406 -1.03 1.79 7.48
N LEU A 407 -1.65 2.68 6.71
CA LEU A 407 -2.97 3.21 7.07
C LEU A 407 -4.08 2.26 6.60
N SER A 408 -5.18 2.23 7.36
CA SER A 408 -6.22 1.22 7.23
C SER A 408 -7.27 1.55 6.16
N SER A 409 -7.37 2.81 5.75
CA SER A 409 -8.32 3.23 4.71
C SER A 409 -7.67 4.14 3.65
N PRO A 410 -8.18 4.13 2.41
CA PRO A 410 -7.62 4.93 1.32
C PRO A 410 -7.65 6.43 1.58
N ALA A 411 -8.75 6.90 2.17
CA ALA A 411 -8.92 8.29 2.56
C ALA A 411 -7.83 8.74 3.56
N GLN A 412 -7.54 7.91 4.57
CA GLN A 412 -6.44 8.19 5.52
C GLN A 412 -5.09 8.28 4.83
N VAL A 413 -4.79 7.40 3.87
CA VAL A 413 -3.53 7.45 3.11
C VAL A 413 -3.39 8.77 2.36
N LEU A 414 -4.43 9.15 1.62
CA LEU A 414 -4.42 10.38 0.83
C LEU A 414 -4.32 11.63 1.71
N LEU A 415 -5.07 11.69 2.83
CA LEU A 415 -4.99 12.81 3.77
C LEU A 415 -3.63 12.88 4.47
N ALA A 416 -3.08 11.76 4.92
CA ALA A 416 -1.76 11.70 5.53
C ALA A 416 -0.68 12.24 4.59
N ASN A 417 -0.74 11.85 3.32
CA ASN A 417 0.14 12.39 2.29
C ASN A 417 -0.03 13.90 2.09
N ASP A 418 -1.27 14.40 2.02
CA ASP A 418 -1.53 15.83 1.85
C ASP A 418 -1.00 16.65 3.04
N ILE A 419 -1.25 16.19 4.27
CA ILE A 419 -0.71 16.81 5.49
C ILE A 419 0.82 16.81 5.47
N PHE A 420 1.42 15.68 5.12
CA PHE A 420 2.88 15.57 5.05
C PHE A 420 3.47 16.55 4.01
N LYS A 421 2.87 16.64 2.82
CA LYS A 421 3.31 17.56 1.75
C LYS A 421 3.20 19.03 2.16
N LEU A 422 2.11 19.42 2.82
CA LEU A 422 1.92 20.79 3.31
C LEU A 422 3.07 21.22 4.23
N VAL A 423 3.52 20.34 5.11
CA VAL A 423 4.61 20.64 6.04
C VAL A 423 5.97 20.53 5.36
N ARG A 424 6.17 19.52 4.51
CA ARG A 424 7.43 19.26 3.78
C ARG A 424 7.92 20.46 3.00
N ALA A 425 7.01 21.27 2.44
CA ALA A 425 7.34 22.49 1.70
C ALA A 425 8.21 23.50 2.50
N SER A 426 8.17 23.45 3.84
CA SER A 426 8.91 24.36 4.72
C SER A 426 10.02 23.69 5.55
N ALA A 427 10.15 22.37 5.44
CA ALA A 427 11.01 21.53 6.27
C ALA A 427 12.28 21.08 5.50
N GLN A 428 13.40 20.90 6.19
CA GLN A 428 14.65 20.46 5.55
C GLN A 428 14.75 18.93 5.54
N SER A 429 14.39 18.28 6.64
CA SER A 429 14.44 16.82 6.80
C SER A 429 13.05 16.18 7.00
N THR A 430 12.96 14.86 6.89
CA THR A 430 11.76 14.10 7.26
C THR A 430 11.47 14.23 8.75
N THR A 431 12.53 14.23 9.58
CA THR A 431 12.42 14.50 11.02
C THR A 431 11.81 15.86 11.32
N ASP A 432 12.19 16.91 10.57
CA ASP A 432 11.59 18.22 10.72
C ASP A 432 10.09 18.20 10.43
N VAL A 433 9.67 17.46 9.40
CA VAL A 433 8.25 17.31 9.06
C VAL A 433 7.51 16.62 10.19
N VAL A 434 8.02 15.47 10.64
CA VAL A 434 7.44 14.70 11.74
C VAL A 434 7.32 15.56 13.00
N ALA A 435 8.41 16.20 13.42
CA ALA A 435 8.43 16.99 14.64
C ALA A 435 7.51 18.23 14.54
N THR A 436 7.44 18.88 13.38
CA THR A 436 6.51 20.00 13.14
C THR A 436 5.05 19.55 13.25
N ILE A 437 4.67 18.42 12.64
CA ILE A 437 3.30 17.90 12.74
C ILE A 437 2.96 17.57 14.20
N LEU A 438 3.86 16.89 14.90
CA LEU A 438 3.62 16.42 16.27
C LEU A 438 3.54 17.57 17.27
N PHE A 439 4.50 18.50 17.24
CA PHE A 439 4.73 19.45 18.34
C PHE A 439 4.45 20.93 18.03
N ASP A 440 4.43 21.36 16.76
CA ASP A 440 4.17 22.77 16.42
C ASP A 440 2.66 23.03 16.26
N ASN A 441 2.07 23.68 17.26
CA ASN A 441 0.64 24.04 17.26
C ASN A 441 0.29 25.11 16.21
N ASN A 442 1.21 26.02 15.88
CA ASN A 442 0.99 27.04 14.85
C ASN A 442 1.03 26.43 13.45
N ALA A 443 1.94 25.48 13.21
CA ALA A 443 1.93 24.67 12.00
C ALA A 443 0.64 23.85 11.92
N PHE A 444 0.21 23.24 13.02
CA PHE A 444 -1.02 22.46 13.04
C PHE A 444 -2.27 23.30 12.72
N ALA A 445 -2.40 24.50 13.28
CA ALA A 445 -3.50 25.42 12.93
C ALA A 445 -3.52 25.77 11.43
N ARG A 446 -2.34 25.89 10.79
CA ARG A 446 -2.22 26.08 9.33
C ARG A 446 -2.65 24.83 8.56
N ILE A 447 -2.25 23.64 9.01
CA ILE A 447 -2.68 22.37 8.42
C ILE A 447 -4.20 22.24 8.48
N GLN A 448 -4.82 22.52 9.64
CA GLN A 448 -6.27 22.47 9.82
C GLN A 448 -7.00 23.39 8.82
N ARG A 449 -6.55 24.64 8.69
CA ARG A 449 -7.13 25.59 7.73
C ARG A 449 -7.03 25.09 6.30
N ASN A 450 -5.85 24.65 5.88
CA ASN A 450 -5.62 24.19 4.51
C ASN A 450 -6.39 22.90 4.20
N VAL A 451 -6.45 21.95 5.14
CA VAL A 451 -7.22 20.72 4.96
C VAL A 451 -8.72 21.01 4.89
N MET A 452 -9.23 21.91 5.74
CA MET A 452 -10.62 22.36 5.67
C MET A 452 -10.94 22.98 4.30
N GLU A 453 -10.05 23.82 3.76
CA GLU A 453 -10.21 24.41 2.43
C GLU A 453 -10.13 23.37 1.30
N MET A 454 -9.24 22.38 1.40
CA MET A 454 -9.03 21.38 0.34
C MET A 454 -10.04 20.24 0.34
N HIS A 455 -10.57 19.87 1.51
CA HIS A 455 -11.34 18.65 1.73
C HIS A 455 -12.66 18.86 2.48
N ASN A 456 -12.97 20.09 2.92
CA ASN A 456 -14.09 20.40 3.81
C ASN A 456 -14.09 19.53 5.08
N LEU A 457 -12.88 19.21 5.57
CA LEU A 457 -12.67 18.30 6.67
C LEU A 457 -12.13 19.05 7.88
N ASP A 458 -12.86 18.94 8.98
CA ASP A 458 -12.49 19.53 10.26
C ASP A 458 -11.55 18.61 11.03
N LEU A 459 -10.31 19.08 11.23
CA LEU A 459 -9.27 18.37 11.96
C LEU A 459 -9.11 18.84 13.42
N ARG A 460 -10.11 19.53 14.00
CA ARG A 460 -10.06 20.06 15.37
C ARG A 460 -9.66 19.03 16.42
N ASN A 461 -10.22 17.82 16.34
CA ASN A 461 -10.01 16.72 17.31
C ASN A 461 -8.91 15.72 16.90
N MET A 462 -8.19 15.95 15.80
CA MET A 462 -7.17 15.01 15.32
C MET A 462 -6.04 14.83 16.34
N LYS A 463 -5.70 15.86 17.11
CA LYS A 463 -4.64 15.80 18.13
C LYS A 463 -5.07 15.28 19.50
N ASP A 464 -6.37 15.02 19.73
CA ASP A 464 -6.90 14.64 21.05
C ASP A 464 -6.24 13.39 21.63
N ARG A 465 -5.72 12.50 20.78
CA ARG A 465 -5.06 11.25 21.17
C ARG A 465 -3.55 11.24 20.96
N PHE A 466 -2.94 12.36 20.56
CA PHE A 466 -1.49 12.40 20.29
C PHE A 466 -0.67 12.09 21.54
N ASP A 467 -1.10 12.52 22.72
CA ASP A 467 -0.42 12.21 23.98
C ASP A 467 -0.26 10.70 24.22
N SER A 468 -1.20 9.88 23.73
CA SER A 468 -1.08 8.42 23.84
C SER A 468 0.05 7.86 22.99
N CYS A 469 0.23 8.41 21.78
CA CYS A 469 1.32 8.06 20.87
C CYS A 469 2.66 8.64 21.35
N ILE A 470 2.68 9.89 21.82
CA ILE A 470 3.88 10.55 22.34
C ILE A 470 4.39 9.83 23.59
N LYS A 471 3.52 9.32 24.47
CA LYS A 471 3.97 8.47 25.59
C LYS A 471 4.66 7.17 25.15
N MET A 472 4.34 6.64 23.97
CA MET A 472 5.06 5.47 23.43
C MET A 472 6.49 5.82 23.02
N ASN A 473 6.74 7.06 22.58
CA ASN A 473 8.08 7.56 22.23
C ASN A 473 9.12 7.27 23.32
N ASP A 474 8.73 7.48 24.59
CA ASP A 474 9.64 7.38 25.73
C ASP A 474 10.03 5.92 26.04
N ASN A 475 9.33 4.93 25.49
CA ASN A 475 9.59 3.51 25.71
C ASN A 475 10.63 2.92 24.73
N PHE A 476 10.99 3.63 23.65
CA PHE A 476 11.83 3.10 22.58
C PHE A 476 13.03 4.01 22.31
N ALA A 477 14.24 3.47 22.46
CA ALA A 477 15.48 4.24 22.35
C ALA A 477 15.65 4.90 20.97
N GLU A 478 15.19 4.25 19.91
CA GLU A 478 15.23 4.74 18.52
C GLU A 478 14.34 5.96 18.25
N LEU A 479 13.39 6.26 19.14
CA LEU A 479 12.52 7.43 19.02
C LEU A 479 12.94 8.57 19.98
N VAL A 480 13.86 8.29 20.91
CA VAL A 480 14.39 9.31 21.83
C VAL A 480 15.14 10.38 21.03
N GLY A 481 14.62 11.61 21.08
CA GLY A 481 15.25 12.77 20.46
C GLY A 481 14.38 13.54 19.47
N ILE A 482 13.22 13.01 19.04
CA ILE A 482 12.31 13.74 18.13
C ILE A 482 11.94 15.13 18.69
N ARG A 483 11.71 15.23 20.00
CA ARG A 483 11.37 16.48 20.69
C ARG A 483 12.51 17.51 20.71
N ARG A 484 13.78 17.07 20.71
CA ARG A 484 14.94 17.99 20.73
C ARG A 484 15.09 18.77 19.43
N TYR A 485 14.60 18.24 18.31
CA TYR A 485 14.61 18.96 17.03
C TYR A 485 13.61 20.11 16.94
N THR A 486 12.63 20.17 17.85
CA THR A 486 11.61 21.24 17.92
C THR A 486 11.89 22.32 18.95
N ASP A 487 13.04 22.30 19.64
CA ASP A 487 13.40 23.43 20.49
C ASP A 487 13.62 24.66 19.60
N ILE A 488 12.61 25.51 19.58
CA ILE A 488 12.51 26.75 18.80
C ILE A 488 13.69 27.70 19.09
N GLN A 489 14.41 27.50 20.20
CA GLN A 489 15.57 28.30 20.58
C GLN A 489 16.85 28.01 19.76
N GLU A 490 17.01 26.85 19.12
CA GLU A 490 18.18 26.63 18.23
C GLU A 490 17.93 27.03 16.77
N ARG A 491 16.66 27.14 16.34
CA ARG A 491 16.30 27.45 14.94
C ARG A 491 16.15 28.93 14.61
N SER A 492 16.25 29.83 15.59
CA SER A 492 16.17 31.28 15.36
C SER A 492 17.34 31.88 14.55
N PHE A 493 18.34 31.08 14.16
CA PHE A 493 19.49 31.57 13.39
C PHE A 493 19.41 31.36 11.87
N THR A 494 18.45 30.60 11.34
CA THR A 494 18.39 30.34 9.88
C THR A 494 16.96 30.13 9.37
N LYS A 495 16.23 31.22 9.06
CA LYS A 495 15.29 31.28 7.91
C LYS A 495 14.66 32.66 7.75
N THR A 496 14.93 33.28 6.60
CA THR A 496 14.04 34.26 5.94
C THR A 496 12.86 33.53 5.31
N PRO A 497 11.61 33.98 5.48
CA PRO A 497 10.45 33.32 4.91
C PRO A 497 10.26 33.76 3.45
N THR A 498 10.59 32.89 2.50
CA THR A 498 10.05 33.01 1.14
C THR A 498 8.69 32.33 1.09
N HIS A 499 7.62 33.14 1.20
CA HIS A 499 6.27 32.71 0.86
C HIS A 499 6.21 32.41 -0.64
N LYS A 500 6.05 31.13 -1.01
CA LYS A 500 5.51 30.76 -2.31
C LYS A 500 4.07 30.32 -2.11
N GLU A 501 3.16 31.05 -2.74
CA GLU A 501 1.76 30.71 -2.87
C GLU A 501 1.64 29.44 -3.74
N ILE A 502 1.11 28.36 -3.18
CA ILE A 502 0.99 27.07 -3.88
C ILE A 502 -0.35 27.05 -4.60
N GLN A 503 -0.35 27.26 -5.92
CA GLN A 503 -1.50 26.88 -6.75
C GLN A 503 -1.45 25.37 -7.03
N LEU A 504 -2.29 24.60 -6.33
CA LEU A 504 -2.48 23.16 -6.54
C LEU A 504 -3.21 22.91 -7.87
N ARG A 505 -2.48 22.83 -9.00
CA ARG A 505 -3.05 22.46 -10.31
C ARG A 505 -3.16 20.94 -10.55
N ALA A 506 -2.61 20.10 -9.67
CA ALA A 506 -2.86 18.65 -9.60
C ALA A 506 -2.48 18.11 -8.20
N LYS A 507 -3.34 17.27 -7.59
CA LYS A 507 -3.21 16.89 -6.16
C LYS A 507 -2.22 15.74 -5.93
N TYR A 508 -2.17 14.79 -6.88
CA TYR A 508 -1.33 13.60 -6.81
C TYR A 508 -0.41 13.42 -8.03
N SER A 509 -0.03 14.51 -8.70
CA SER A 509 1.01 14.46 -9.75
C SER A 509 2.39 14.35 -9.09
N PHE A 510 2.89 13.14 -8.91
CA PHE A 510 4.24 12.87 -8.39
C PHE A 510 5.28 12.66 -9.51
N LEU A 511 4.93 13.02 -10.76
CA LEU A 511 5.72 12.82 -11.97
C LEU A 511 5.95 14.15 -12.69
#